data_AF-A0A930QMY5-F1
#
_entry.id   AF-A0A930QMY5-F1
#
_cell.length_a   1.000
_cell.length_b   1.000
_cell.length_c   1.000
_cell.angle_alpha   90.00
_cell.angle_beta   90.00
_cell.angle_gamma   90.00
#
_symmetry.space_group_name_H-M   'P 1'
#
loop_
_entity.id
_entity.type
_entity.pdbx_description
1 polymer ?
#
loop_
_entity_poly.entity_id
_entity_poly.type
_entity_poly.pdbx_seq_one_letter_code
_entity_poly.pdbx_strand_id
1 'polypeptide(L)'
;MKKGLTELVFIVDRSGSMAGLEKDTIGGFNAMLKEQAEPEGEARVTTVLFDNQYRLLHDRIDIRAVAPLTEKDYRVGGGTALLDAIGRTIKKIRAVQKQTAEDYRAEKVLFVIITDGEENSSRKYSAEQIKECIEHQKEKYG
;
A
#
# COMPACT_ATOMS: atom_id res chain seq x y z
N MET A 1 -7.49 16.92 -12.20
CA MET A 1 -7.62 15.72 -11.33
C MET A 1 -9.03 15.19 -11.49
N LYS A 2 -9.24 13.87 -11.51
CA LYS A 2 -10.58 13.29 -11.57
C LYS A 2 -11.26 13.46 -10.21
N LYS A 3 -12.35 14.21 -10.15
CA LYS A 3 -13.08 14.43 -8.90
C LYS A 3 -13.57 13.12 -8.31
N GLY A 4 -13.31 12.90 -7.02
CA GLY A 4 -13.75 11.71 -6.29
C GLY A 4 -13.00 10.41 -6.62
N LEU A 5 -11.93 10.45 -7.41
CA LEU A 5 -11.05 9.30 -7.62
C LEU A 5 -10.00 9.21 -6.52
N THR A 6 -9.98 8.10 -5.78
CA THR A 6 -8.98 7.80 -4.74
C THR A 6 -8.04 6.69 -5.20
N GLU A 7 -6.74 6.87 -5.01
CA GLU A 7 -5.75 5.79 -5.14
C GLU A 7 -5.47 5.22 -3.74
N LEU A 8 -5.98 4.04 -3.45
CA LEU A 8 -5.81 3.33 -2.19
C LEU A 8 -4.64 2.35 -2.30
N VAL A 9 -3.62 2.54 -1.48
CA VAL A 9 -2.35 1.83 -1.59
C VAL A 9 -2.08 1.07 -0.29
N PHE A 10 -2.23 -0.25 -0.34
CA PHE A 10 -1.91 -1.14 0.77
C PHE A 10 -0.46 -1.61 0.67
N ILE A 11 0.27 -1.51 1.78
CA ILE A 11 1.58 -2.09 1.98
C ILE A 11 1.45 -3.04 3.17
N VAL A 12 1.40 -4.34 2.89
CA VAL A 12 1.08 -5.38 3.86
C VAL A 12 2.33 -6.22 4.12
N ASP A 13 2.75 -6.20 5.37
CA ASP A 13 3.86 -6.99 5.87
C ASP A 13 3.48 -8.46 5.91
N ARG A 14 4.34 -9.31 5.37
CA ARG A 14 4.28 -10.77 5.42
C ARG A 14 5.62 -11.36 5.85
N SER A 15 6.42 -10.59 6.59
CA SER A 15 7.66 -11.06 7.18
C SER A 15 7.40 -12.14 8.23
N GLY A 16 8.44 -12.85 8.67
CA GLY A 16 8.32 -13.88 9.68
C GLY A 16 7.81 -13.37 11.04
N SER A 17 7.98 -12.09 11.35
CA SER A 17 7.52 -11.48 12.61
C SER A 17 5.99 -11.40 12.69
N MET A 18 5.31 -11.38 11.54
CA MET A 18 3.85 -11.43 11.42
C MET A 18 3.24 -12.82 11.74
N ALA A 19 4.06 -13.82 12.11
CA ALA A 19 3.57 -15.15 12.45
C ALA A 19 2.61 -15.12 13.65
N GLY A 20 1.43 -15.70 13.48
CA GLY A 20 0.34 -15.64 14.47
C GLY A 20 -0.60 -14.43 14.29
N LEU A 21 -0.27 -13.47 13.43
CA LEU A 21 -1.08 -12.29 13.10
C LEU A 21 -1.75 -12.39 11.71
N GLU A 22 -1.70 -13.55 11.06
CA GLU A 22 -2.15 -13.71 9.67
C GLU A 22 -3.64 -13.44 9.52
N LYS A 23 -4.45 -13.98 10.45
CA LYS A 23 -5.90 -13.80 10.42
C LYS A 23 -6.30 -12.35 10.64
N ASP A 24 -5.63 -11.67 11.57
CA ASP A 24 -5.90 -10.26 11.88
C ASP A 24 -5.46 -9.36 10.71
N THR A 25 -4.34 -9.68 10.08
CA THR A 25 -3.84 -8.96 8.89
C THR A 25 -4.79 -9.10 7.71
N ILE A 26 -5.23 -10.34 7.41
CA ILE A 26 -6.20 -10.61 6.35
C ILE A 26 -7.55 -9.94 6.66
N GLY A 27 -8.02 -10.06 7.91
CA GLY A 27 -9.27 -9.47 8.36
C GLY A 27 -9.26 -7.94 8.27
N GLY A 28 -8.19 -7.30 8.75
CA GLY A 28 -8.02 -5.86 8.69
C GLY A 28 -7.95 -5.34 7.26
N PHE A 29 -7.19 -6.00 6.37
CA PHE A 29 -7.16 -5.66 4.95
C PHE A 29 -8.56 -5.73 4.32
N ASN A 30 -9.28 -6.84 4.53
CA ASN A 30 -10.60 -7.07 3.93
C ASN A 30 -11.67 -6.11 4.48
N ALA A 31 -11.59 -5.77 5.76
CA ALA A 31 -12.49 -4.78 6.38
C ALA A 31 -12.30 -3.39 5.75
N MET A 32 -11.04 -2.94 5.64
CA MET A 32 -10.71 -1.66 5.00
C MET A 32 -11.11 -1.64 3.53
N LEU A 33 -10.89 -2.74 2.80
CA LEU A 33 -11.30 -2.85 1.40
C LEU A 33 -12.82 -2.69 1.26
N LYS A 34 -13.60 -3.30 2.15
CA LYS A 34 -15.07 -3.21 2.16
C LYS A 34 -15.55 -1.80 2.50
N GLU A 35 -14.98 -1.17 3.52
CA GLU A 35 -15.33 0.19 3.94
C GLU A 35 -15.07 1.21 2.83
N GLN A 36 -13.95 1.08 2.12
CA GLN A 36 -13.59 1.99 1.02
C GLN A 36 -14.32 1.69 -0.30
N ALA A 37 -15.03 0.56 -0.40
CA ALA A 37 -15.82 0.18 -1.57
C ALA A 37 -17.24 0.76 -1.57
N GLU A 38 -17.63 1.48 -0.51
CA GLU A 38 -18.96 2.10 -0.37
C GLU A 38 -19.20 3.27 -1.35
N PRO A 39 -20.47 3.62 -1.65
CA PRO A 39 -20.91 4.08 -2.98
C PRO A 39 -20.45 5.45 -3.49
N GLU A 40 -19.77 6.27 -2.68
CA GLU A 40 -19.58 7.70 -3.01
C GLU A 40 -18.29 8.02 -3.79
N GLY A 41 -17.38 7.05 -3.99
CA GLY A 41 -16.08 7.30 -4.64
C GLY A 41 -15.64 6.23 -5.64
N GLU A 42 -14.94 6.66 -6.70
CA GLU A 42 -14.17 5.72 -7.52
C GLU A 42 -12.84 5.45 -6.81
N ALA A 43 -12.47 4.19 -6.58
CA ALA A 43 -11.18 3.85 -5.98
C ALA A 43 -10.39 2.87 -6.85
N ARG A 44 -9.09 3.14 -6.98
CA ARG A 44 -8.10 2.21 -7.54
C ARG A 44 -7.24 1.69 -6.41
N VAL A 45 -7.12 0.37 -6.33
CA VAL A 45 -6.40 -0.33 -5.28
C VAL A 45 -5.09 -0.86 -5.81
N THR A 46 -4.02 -0.52 -5.11
CA THR A 46 -2.71 -1.12 -5.26
C THR A 46 -2.39 -1.87 -3.98
N THR A 47 -2.05 -3.15 -4.06
CA THR A 47 -1.66 -3.94 -2.88
C THR A 47 -0.27 -4.50 -3.09
N VAL A 48 0.61 -4.21 -2.14
CA VAL A 48 1.98 -4.71 -2.08
C VAL A 48 2.07 -5.63 -0.87
N LEU A 49 2.54 -6.85 -1.08
CA LEU A 49 2.97 -7.74 -0.01
C LEU A 49 4.50 -7.64 0.09
N PHE A 50 5.04 -7.46 1.28
CA PHE A 50 6.48 -7.37 1.48
C PHE A 50 6.98 -8.22 2.65
N ASP A 51 8.16 -8.75 2.47
CA ASP A 51 9.04 -9.34 3.48
C ASP A 51 10.43 -8.74 3.21
N ASN A 52 11.47 -9.55 3.01
CA ASN A 52 12.73 -9.09 2.42
C ASN A 52 12.66 -9.00 0.88
N GLN A 53 11.52 -9.37 0.30
CA GLN A 53 11.13 -9.23 -1.10
C GLN A 53 9.94 -8.28 -1.22
N TYR A 54 9.69 -7.83 -2.45
CA TYR A 54 8.58 -6.94 -2.80
C TYR A 54 7.72 -7.61 -3.84
N ARG A 55 6.45 -7.87 -3.51
CA ARG A 55 5.49 -8.48 -4.42
C ARG A 55 4.29 -7.57 -4.62
N LEU A 56 4.04 -7.20 -5.87
CA LEU A 56 2.83 -6.47 -6.25
C LEU A 56 1.70 -7.48 -6.47
N LEU A 57 0.67 -7.43 -5.63
CA LEU A 57 -0.50 -8.31 -5.71
C LEU A 57 -1.60 -7.70 -6.58
N HIS A 58 -1.93 -6.43 -6.33
CA HIS A 58 -2.88 -5.66 -7.13
C HIS A 58 -2.18 -4.40 -7.65
N ASP A 59 -2.38 -4.08 -8.92
CA ASP A 59 -1.83 -2.86 -9.55
C ASP A 59 -2.97 -2.01 -10.11
N ARG A 60 -3.40 -1.01 -9.31
CA ARG A 60 -4.45 -0.05 -9.66
C ARG A 60 -5.76 -0.65 -10.15
N ILE A 61 -6.17 -1.76 -9.54
CA ILE A 61 -7.42 -2.45 -9.89
C ILE A 61 -8.59 -1.66 -9.31
N ASP A 62 -9.68 -1.55 -10.05
CA ASP A 62 -10.93 -0.97 -9.54
C ASP A 62 -11.32 -1.70 -8.25
N ILE A 63 -11.63 -0.96 -7.18
CA ILE A 63 -11.93 -1.55 -5.87
C ILE A 63 -13.03 -2.63 -5.93
N ARG A 64 -13.98 -2.51 -6.85
CA ARG A 64 -15.09 -3.46 -7.04
C ARG A 64 -14.63 -4.77 -7.69
N ALA A 65 -13.45 -4.78 -8.31
CA ALA A 65 -12.84 -5.94 -8.96
C ALA A 65 -11.69 -6.55 -8.14
N VAL A 66 -11.40 -6.01 -6.96
CA VAL A 66 -10.38 -6.57 -6.05
C VAL A 66 -10.99 -7.72 -5.28
N ALA A 67 -10.35 -8.89 -5.37
CA ALA A 67 -10.73 -10.03 -4.54
C ALA A 67 -10.26 -9.83 -3.09
N PRO A 68 -11.04 -10.28 -2.09
CA PRO A 68 -10.57 -10.34 -0.71
C PRO A 68 -9.27 -11.15 -0.60
N LEU A 69 -8.38 -10.73 0.30
CA LEU A 69 -7.17 -11.46 0.60
C LEU A 69 -7.52 -12.78 1.31
N THR A 70 -6.85 -13.86 0.94
CA THR A 70 -7.02 -15.18 1.55
C THR A 70 -5.71 -15.75 2.09
N GLU A 71 -5.78 -16.81 2.90
CA GLU A 71 -4.61 -17.55 3.40
C GLU A 71 -3.76 -18.20 2.28
N LYS A 72 -4.31 -18.29 1.06
CA LYS A 72 -3.54 -18.75 -0.11
C LYS A 72 -2.66 -17.64 -0.68
N ASP A 73 -3.12 -16.39 -0.57
CA ASP A 73 -2.45 -15.21 -1.12
C ASP A 73 -1.44 -14.63 -0.14
N TYR A 74 -1.73 -14.75 1.16
CA TYR A 74 -0.93 -14.22 2.25
C TYR A 74 -0.29 -15.34 3.07
N ARG A 75 1.03 -15.40 3.04
CA ARG A 75 1.85 -16.34 3.83
C ARG A 75 3.07 -15.61 4.36
N VAL A 76 3.35 -15.82 5.64
CA VAL A 76 4.45 -15.16 6.35
C VAL A 76 5.79 -15.85 6.11
N GLY A 77 6.88 -15.09 6.15
CA GLY A 77 8.25 -15.61 6.09
C GLY A 77 9.28 -14.54 5.71
N GLY A 78 10.57 -14.88 5.80
CA GLY A 78 11.64 -13.94 5.50
C GLY A 78 11.82 -12.83 6.55
N GLY A 79 12.64 -11.83 6.23
CA GLY A 79 12.88 -10.66 7.08
C GLY A 79 11.95 -9.48 6.74
N THR A 80 12.13 -8.35 7.41
CA THR A 80 11.22 -7.20 7.31
C THR A 80 11.92 -6.02 6.65
N ALA A 81 11.63 -5.75 5.38
CA ALA A 81 12.17 -4.62 4.61
C ALA A 81 11.11 -3.52 4.39
N LEU A 82 10.56 -3.01 5.49
CA LEU A 82 9.49 -2.02 5.56
C LEU A 82 9.85 -0.70 4.87
N LEU A 83 11.02 -0.12 5.18
CA LEU A 83 11.46 1.16 4.58
C LEU A 83 11.61 1.03 3.07
N ASP A 84 12.16 -0.09 2.60
CA ASP A 84 12.29 -0.37 1.17
C ASP A 84 10.91 -0.56 0.50
N ALA A 85 9.97 -1.22 1.17
CA ALA A 85 8.61 -1.39 0.67
C ALA A 85 7.87 -0.05 0.54
N ILE A 86 7.97 0.81 1.55
CA ILE A 86 7.37 2.16 1.53
C ILE A 86 7.99 3.00 0.43
N GLY A 87 9.33 3.14 0.41
CA GLY A 87 10.03 4.00 -0.54
C GLY A 87 9.78 3.59 -2.00
N ARG A 88 9.81 2.29 -2.30
CA ARG A 88 9.50 1.77 -3.63
C ARG A 88 8.07 2.07 -4.05
N THR A 89 7.12 1.90 -3.14
CA THR A 89 5.69 2.10 -3.43
C THR A 89 5.37 3.58 -3.64
N ILE A 90 5.88 4.49 -2.80
CA ILE A 90 5.75 5.94 -2.99
C ILE A 90 6.30 6.35 -4.37
N LYS A 91 7.49 5.85 -4.74
CA LYS A 91 8.11 6.14 -6.04
C LYS A 91 7.24 5.65 -7.20
N LYS A 92 6.66 4.44 -7.11
CA LYS A 92 5.75 3.87 -8.12
C LYS A 92 4.50 4.75 -8.28
N ILE A 93 3.81 5.07 -7.19
CA ILE A 93 2.55 5.84 -7.23
C ILE A 93 2.80 7.26 -7.73
N ARG A 94 3.90 7.90 -7.32
CA ARG A 94 4.29 9.21 -7.85
C ARG A 94 4.53 9.18 -9.36
N ALA A 95 5.21 8.14 -9.88
CA ALA A 95 5.45 7.99 -11.31
C ALA A 95 4.13 7.82 -12.08
N VAL A 96 3.22 6.99 -11.56
CA VAL A 96 1.88 6.81 -12.10
C VAL A 96 1.12 8.13 -12.16
N GLN A 97 1.05 8.89 -11.07
CA GLN A 97 0.32 10.17 -11.05
C GLN A 97 0.94 11.19 -12.02
N LYS A 98 2.28 11.27 -12.08
CA LYS A 98 2.98 12.17 -13.00
C LYS A 98 2.69 11.83 -14.48
N GLN A 99 2.64 10.55 -14.82
CA GLN A 99 2.44 10.07 -16.19
C GLN A 99 0.96 9.93 -16.58
N THR A 100 0.04 10.00 -15.62
CA THR A 100 -1.41 10.00 -15.89
C THR A 100 -1.83 11.42 -16.29
N ALA A 101 -2.65 11.52 -17.35
CA ALA A 101 -3.25 12.78 -17.77
C ALA A 101 -4.09 13.38 -16.65
N GLU A 102 -4.14 14.72 -16.57
CA GLU A 102 -4.69 15.42 -15.41
C GLU A 102 -6.13 15.02 -15.06
N ASP A 103 -6.98 14.80 -16.06
CA ASP A 103 -8.38 14.39 -15.90
C ASP A 103 -8.56 12.96 -15.38
N TYR A 104 -7.47 12.18 -15.31
CA TYR A 104 -7.45 10.80 -14.84
C TYR A 104 -6.57 10.59 -13.61
N ARG A 105 -5.89 11.63 -13.14
CA ARG A 105 -5.13 11.60 -11.88
C ARG A 105 -6.07 11.42 -10.71
N ALA A 106 -5.66 10.63 -9.73
CA ALA A 106 -6.42 10.50 -8.50
C ALA A 106 -6.42 11.84 -7.77
N GLU A 107 -7.56 12.22 -7.22
CA GLU A 107 -7.69 13.40 -6.38
C GLU A 107 -6.95 13.19 -5.05
N LYS A 108 -7.12 12.00 -4.48
CA LYS A 108 -6.53 11.62 -3.18
C LYS A 108 -5.71 10.35 -3.34
N VAL A 109 -4.63 10.26 -2.59
CA VAL A 109 -3.80 9.05 -2.49
C VAL A 109 -3.70 8.67 -1.03
N LEU A 110 -4.23 7.51 -0.66
CA LEU A 110 -4.22 7.00 0.70
C LEU A 110 -3.26 5.82 0.81
N PHE A 111 -2.27 5.92 1.69
CA PHE A 111 -1.38 4.82 2.02
C PHE A 111 -1.84 4.16 3.32
N VAL A 112 -2.05 2.84 3.27
CA VAL A 112 -2.36 2.00 4.42
C VAL A 112 -1.22 1.01 4.58
N ILE A 113 -0.56 1.06 5.74
CA ILE A 113 0.56 0.18 6.08
C ILE A 113 0.10 -0.76 7.19
N ILE A 114 0.20 -2.06 6.96
CA ILE A 114 -0.13 -3.10 7.95
C ILE A 114 1.16 -3.85 8.25
N THR A 115 1.67 -3.71 9.47
CA THR A 115 2.93 -4.28 9.96
C THR A 115 2.90 -4.30 11.49
N ASP A 116 3.72 -5.15 12.10
CA ASP A 116 4.01 -5.13 13.54
C ASP A 116 5.10 -4.11 13.93
N GLY A 117 5.72 -3.46 12.93
CA GLY A 117 6.69 -2.39 13.10
C GLY A 117 8.15 -2.87 13.14
N GLU A 118 8.43 -4.15 12.88
CA GLU A 118 9.80 -4.61 12.72
C GLU A 118 10.46 -4.02 11.45
N GLU A 119 11.78 -3.83 11.51
CA GLU A 119 12.60 -3.44 10.36
C GLU A 119 14.02 -3.97 10.58
N ASN A 120 14.45 -4.89 9.71
CA ASN A 120 15.74 -5.57 9.85
C ASN A 120 16.41 -5.92 8.51
N SER A 121 15.77 -5.61 7.38
CA SER A 121 16.19 -6.10 6.06
C SER A 121 16.24 -5.03 4.95
N SER A 122 15.79 -3.79 5.20
CA SER A 122 15.87 -2.70 4.23
C SER A 122 17.32 -2.30 3.93
N ARG A 123 17.59 -1.91 2.68
CA ARG A 123 18.94 -1.54 2.22
C ARG A 123 19.00 -0.30 1.34
N LYS A 124 17.86 0.20 0.84
CA LYS A 124 17.82 1.31 -0.13
C LYS A 124 17.38 2.62 0.49
N TYR A 125 16.53 2.56 1.51
CA TYR A 125 15.96 3.74 2.15
C TYR A 125 16.23 3.74 3.65
N SER A 126 16.53 4.91 4.20
CA SER A 126 16.58 5.15 5.65
C SER A 126 15.23 5.67 6.17
N ALA A 127 15.01 5.54 7.48
CA ALA A 127 13.81 6.07 8.13
C ALA A 127 13.66 7.58 7.94
N GLU A 128 14.78 8.32 7.97
CA GLU A 128 14.82 9.76 7.72
C GLU A 128 14.35 10.08 6.29
N GLN A 129 14.87 9.36 5.29
CA GLN A 129 14.46 9.56 3.90
C GLN A 129 12.97 9.26 3.67
N ILE A 130 12.44 8.22 4.30
CA ILE A 130 11.01 7.88 4.23
C ILE A 130 10.18 8.96 4.91
N LYS A 131 10.59 9.43 6.09
CA LYS A 131 9.92 10.50 6.82
C LYS A 131 9.87 11.79 5.99
N GLU A 132 11.00 12.22 5.44
CA GLU A 132 11.07 13.38 4.55
C GLU A 132 10.17 13.22 3.32
N CYS A 133 10.15 12.03 2.70
CA CYS A 133 9.27 11.75 1.57
C CYS A 133 7.79 11.88 1.94
N ILE A 134 7.38 11.34 3.09
CA ILE A 134 6.00 11.39 3.57
C ILE A 134 5.59 12.83 3.88
N GLU A 135 6.41 13.57 4.63
CA GLU A 135 6.12 14.96 5.00
C GLU A 135 6.02 15.85 3.75
N HIS A 136 6.94 15.68 2.79
CA HIS A 136 6.85 16.42 1.52
C HIS A 136 5.57 16.11 0.73
N GLN A 137 5.06 14.86 0.77
CA GLN A 137 3.78 14.55 0.12
C GLN A 137 2.60 15.17 0.87
N LYS A 138 2.61 15.16 2.20
CA LYS A 138 1.55 15.79 3.01
C LYS A 138 1.50 17.30 2.84
N GLU A 139 2.64 18.00 2.88
CA GLU A 139 2.69 19.45 2.71
C GLU A 139 2.17 19.91 1.34
N LYS A 140 2.40 19.10 0.30
CA LYS A 140 2.07 19.46 -1.08
C LYS A 140 0.67 19.04 -1.53
N TYR A 141 0.13 17.97 -0.94
CA TYR A 141 -1.09 17.31 -1.41
C TYR A 141 -2.07 16.89 -0.30
N GLY A 142 -1.73 17.12 0.97
CA GLY A 142 -2.55 16.80 2.14
C GLY A 142 -3.54 17.89 2.51
#